data_AF-A0A5B7BEK0-F1
#
_entry.id   AF-A0A5B7BEK0-F1
#
_cell.length_a   1.000
_cell.length_b   1.000
_cell.length_c   1.000
_cell.angle_alpha   90.00
_cell.angle_beta   90.00
_cell.angle_gamma   90.00
#
_symmetry.space_group_name_H-M   'P 1'
#
loop_
_entity.id
_entity.type
_entity.pdbx_description
1 polymer ?
#
loop_
_entity_poly.entity_id
_entity_poly.type
_entity_poly.pdbx_seq_one_letter_code
_entity_poly.pdbx_strand_id
1 'polypeptide(L)'
;PRPLWNAASQIIMAAGFIVMALAVPGSLYIGSIVVGMCYGVRLAVTVPIASELFGLKYYGLIYNVLILNLPLGSFLFSGLLAGFLYDAQATRTAGGGNTCIGAHCYRLVFVVMAIACIIGFGLDVLLAIRTKGVYSKIYATKKSKKSSTVSNRH
;
A
#
# COMPACT_ATOMS: atom_id res chain seq x y z
N PRO A 1 -7.28 -10.45 15.11
CA PRO A 1 -5.88 -10.57 14.66
C PRO A 1 -5.55 -9.51 13.59
N ARG A 2 -5.00 -8.37 14.01
CA ARG A 2 -4.66 -7.22 13.14
C ARG A 2 -3.84 -7.56 11.88
N PRO A 3 -2.90 -8.53 11.91
CA PRO A 3 -2.14 -8.94 10.71
C PRO A 3 -2.98 -9.64 9.64
N LEU A 4 -4.08 -10.30 10.02
CA LEU A 4 -4.95 -11.03 9.08
C LEU A 4 -5.75 -10.05 8.21
N TRP A 5 -6.25 -8.97 8.81
CA TRP A 5 -6.94 -7.89 8.10
C TRP A 5 -5.99 -7.15 7.14
N ASN A 6 -4.73 -6.96 7.54
CA ASN A 6 -3.72 -6.34 6.67
C ASN A 6 -3.35 -7.23 5.47
N ALA A 7 -3.28 -8.55 5.66
CA ALA A 7 -3.04 -9.48 4.56
C ALA A 7 -4.23 -9.51 3.58
N ALA A 8 -5.46 -9.53 4.08
CA ALA A 8 -6.66 -9.51 3.25
C ALA A 8 -6.79 -8.20 2.43
N SER A 9 -6.56 -7.05 3.06
CA SER A 9 -6.60 -5.75 2.35
C SER A 9 -5.54 -5.66 1.25
N GLN A 10 -4.42 -6.34 1.41
CA GLN A 10 -3.35 -6.31 0.43
C GLN A 10 -3.64 -7.16 -0.82
N ILE A 11 -4.30 -8.30 -0.64
CA ILE A 11 -4.78 -9.12 -1.76
C ILE A 11 -5.79 -8.33 -2.59
N ILE A 12 -6.73 -7.63 -1.93
CA ILE A 12 -7.74 -6.80 -2.59
C ILE A 12 -7.08 -5.63 -3.33
N MET A 13 -6.07 -5.00 -2.74
CA MET A 13 -5.31 -3.93 -3.38
C MET A 13 -4.58 -4.40 -4.64
N ALA A 14 -3.94 -5.58 -4.58
CA ALA A 14 -3.28 -6.18 -5.74
C ALA A 14 -4.28 -6.46 -6.88
N ALA A 15 -5.47 -6.99 -6.55
CA ALA A 15 -6.54 -7.18 -7.52
C ALA A 15 -7.00 -5.86 -8.15
N GLY A 16 -7.12 -4.78 -7.37
CA GLY A 16 -7.45 -3.44 -7.88
C GLY A 16 -6.45 -2.92 -8.91
N PHE A 17 -5.15 -3.12 -8.69
CA PHE A 17 -4.11 -2.74 -9.67
C PHE A 17 -4.13 -3.61 -10.93
N ILE A 18 -4.38 -4.92 -10.81
CA ILE A 18 -4.53 -5.81 -11.96
C ILE A 18 -5.72 -5.37 -12.83
N VAL A 19 -6.85 -5.03 -12.22
CA VAL A 19 -8.03 -4.52 -12.94
C VAL A 19 -7.72 -3.22 -13.70
N MET A 20 -6.98 -2.29 -13.11
CA MET A 20 -6.55 -1.07 -13.80
C MET A 20 -5.60 -1.38 -14.98
N ALA A 21 -4.72 -2.38 -14.83
CA ALA A 21 -3.78 -2.79 -15.88
C ALA A 21 -4.46 -3.42 -17.12
N LEU A 22 -5.65 -4.01 -16.97
CA LEU A 22 -6.42 -4.56 -18.08
C LEU A 22 -6.95 -3.49 -19.05
N ALA A 23 -6.91 -2.21 -18.67
CA ALA A 23 -7.28 -1.06 -19.50
C ALA A 23 -8.69 -1.12 -20.16
N VAL A 24 -9.61 -1.89 -19.57
CA VAL A 24 -11.01 -1.94 -20.02
C VAL A 24 -11.76 -0.64 -19.64
N PRO A 25 -12.78 -0.23 -20.42
CA PRO A 25 -13.54 0.98 -20.11
C PRO A 25 -14.16 0.90 -18.70
N GLY A 26 -13.93 1.94 -17.88
CA GLY A 26 -14.41 2.01 -16.49
C GLY A 26 -13.50 1.36 -15.43
N SER A 27 -12.44 0.64 -15.82
CA SER A 27 -11.53 0.00 -14.85
C SER A 27 -10.81 0.98 -13.94
N LEU A 28 -10.49 2.18 -14.44
CA LEU A 28 -9.82 3.22 -13.67
C LEU A 28 -10.68 3.76 -12.53
N TYR A 29 -11.98 3.92 -12.77
CA TYR A 29 -12.91 4.41 -11.74
C TYR A 29 -13.10 3.38 -10.63
N ILE A 30 -13.38 2.13 -11.00
CA ILE A 30 -13.57 1.04 -10.04
C ILE A 30 -12.27 0.75 -9.29
N GLY A 31 -11.16 0.67 -10.03
CA GLY A 31 -9.83 0.37 -9.47
C GLY A 31 -9.34 1.43 -8.49
N SER A 32 -9.52 2.72 -8.79
CA SER A 32 -9.10 3.81 -7.90
C SER A 32 -9.89 3.83 -6.59
N ILE A 33 -11.20 3.56 -6.63
CA ILE A 33 -12.04 3.44 -5.42
C ILE A 33 -11.55 2.29 -4.54
N VAL A 34 -11.37 1.10 -5.13
CA VAL A 34 -10.94 -0.10 -4.40
C VAL A 34 -9.55 0.09 -3.79
N VAL A 35 -8.59 0.60 -4.56
CA VAL A 35 -7.22 0.86 -4.08
C VAL A 35 -7.21 1.94 -3.01
N GLY A 36 -7.95 3.03 -3.20
CA GLY A 36 -8.05 4.12 -2.22
C GLY A 36 -8.61 3.65 -0.87
N MET A 37 -9.69 2.86 -0.89
CA MET A 37 -10.26 2.27 0.32
C MET A 37 -9.25 1.36 1.03
N CYS A 38 -8.59 0.46 0.30
CA CYS A 38 -7.61 -0.46 0.87
C CYS A 38 -6.38 0.26 1.43
N TYR A 39 -5.93 1.33 0.76
CA TYR A 39 -4.80 2.14 1.20
C TYR A 39 -5.12 2.87 2.52
N GLY A 40 -6.33 3.42 2.64
CA GLY A 40 -6.81 4.02 3.89
C GLY A 40 -6.79 3.03 5.06
N VAL A 41 -7.28 1.80 4.83
CA VAL A 41 -7.22 0.74 5.85
C VAL A 41 -5.78 0.42 6.25
N ARG A 42 -4.85 0.35 5.28
CA ARG A 42 -3.43 0.09 5.56
C ARG A 42 -2.83 1.19 6.43
N LEU A 43 -3.05 2.46 6.09
CA LEU A 43 -2.56 3.58 6.91
C LEU A 43 -3.12 3.52 8.34
N ALA A 44 -4.41 3.26 8.50
CA ALA A 44 -5.05 3.15 9.80
C ALA A 44 -4.50 2.01 10.66
N VAL A 45 -4.08 0.89 10.04
CA VAL A 45 -3.49 -0.26 10.74
C VAL A 45 -2.00 -0.06 11.02
N THR A 46 -1.26 0.61 10.13
CA THR A 46 0.18 0.83 10.29
C THR A 46 0.50 1.77 11.45
N VAL A 47 -0.31 2.80 11.70
CA VAL A 47 -0.17 3.74 12.83
C VAL A 47 -0.07 3.03 14.20
N PRO A 48 -1.05 2.19 14.60
CA PRO A 48 -0.99 1.47 15.87
C PRO A 48 0.08 0.38 15.89
N ILE A 49 0.42 -0.24 14.74
CA ILE A 49 1.52 -1.21 14.68
C ILE A 49 2.87 -0.51 14.93
N ALA A 50 3.08 0.67 14.34
CA ALA A 50 4.31 1.44 14.54
C ALA A 50 4.49 1.88 16.00
N SER A 51 3.42 2.32 16.67
CA SER A 51 3.48 2.68 18.09
C SER A 51 3.70 1.47 19.01
N GLU A 52 3.18 0.29 18.63
CA GLU A 52 3.43 -0.98 19.34
C GLU A 52 4.87 -1.49 19.15
N LEU A 53 5.47 -1.34 17.95
CA LEU A 53 6.79 -1.88 17.62
C LEU A 53 7.95 -1.01 18.13
N PHE A 54 7.85 0.31 17.93
CA PHE A 54 8.97 1.23 18.21
C PHE A 54 8.84 1.93 19.57
N GLY A 55 7.68 1.78 20.22
CA GLY A 55 7.37 2.49 21.46
C GLY A 55 7.22 4.00 21.25
N LEU A 56 6.83 4.70 22.31
CA LEU A 56 6.45 6.11 22.23
C LEU A 56 7.65 7.08 22.21
N LYS A 57 8.86 6.61 22.55
CA LYS A 57 10.04 7.47 22.77
C LYS A 57 10.51 8.20 21.50
N TYR A 58 10.43 7.57 20.34
CA TYR A 58 10.82 8.16 19.03
C TYR A 58 9.70 8.09 17.99
N TYR A 59 8.45 7.93 18.44
CA TYR A 59 7.30 7.73 17.54
C TYR A 59 7.12 8.88 16.54
N GLY A 60 7.28 10.14 16.99
CA GLY A 60 7.13 11.32 16.12
C GLY A 60 8.14 11.36 14.97
N LEU A 61 9.39 10.97 15.21
CA LEU A 61 10.43 10.91 14.17
C LEU A 61 10.09 9.83 13.13
N ILE A 62 9.74 8.62 13.60
CA ILE A 62 9.41 7.48 12.73
C ILE A 62 8.14 7.79 11.92
N TYR A 63 7.14 8.41 12.53
CA TYR A 63 5.90 8.77 11.87
C TYR A 63 6.11 9.83 10.78
N ASN A 64 6.97 10.83 11.01
CA ASN A 64 7.35 11.80 9.98
C ASN A 64 8.06 11.12 8.80
N VAL A 65 8.99 10.19 9.05
CA VAL A 65 9.61 9.39 7.99
C VAL A 65 8.56 8.57 7.23
N LEU A 66 7.56 8.03 7.92
CA LEU A 66 6.48 7.29 7.28
C LEU A 66 5.65 8.18 6.34
N ILE A 67 5.26 9.37 6.80
CA ILE A 67 4.49 10.34 6.00
C ILE A 67 5.28 10.82 4.78
N LEU A 68 6.61 10.98 4.88
CA LEU A 68 7.46 11.41 3.76
C LEU A 68 7.40 10.47 2.54
N ASN A 69 7.01 9.21 2.71
CA ASN A 69 6.81 8.30 1.58
C ASN A 69 5.67 8.77 0.66
N LEU A 70 4.66 9.48 1.18
CA LEU A 70 3.49 9.91 0.42
C LEU A 70 3.82 11.00 -0.62
N PRO A 71 4.47 12.13 -0.26
CA PRO A 71 4.92 13.11 -1.24
C PRO A 71 6.02 12.56 -2.15
N LEU A 72 6.94 11.73 -1.63
CA LEU A 72 8.00 11.13 -2.44
C LEU A 72 7.43 10.21 -3.54
N GLY A 73 6.46 9.35 -3.19
CA GLY A 73 5.78 8.49 -4.15
C GLY A 73 5.02 9.30 -5.21
N SER A 74 4.27 10.32 -4.79
CA SER A 74 3.53 11.20 -5.71
C SER A 74 4.47 11.92 -6.67
N PHE A 75 5.60 12.41 -6.18
CA PHE A 75 6.60 13.08 -7.00
C PHE A 75 7.23 12.13 -8.03
N LEU A 76 7.67 10.95 -7.61
CA LEU A 76 8.34 9.99 -8.50
C LEU A 76 7.39 9.40 -9.54
N PHE A 77 6.20 8.96 -9.13
CA PHE A 77 5.27 8.25 -10.01
C PHE A 77 4.35 9.20 -10.80
N SER A 78 3.79 10.23 -10.17
CA SER A 78 2.87 11.15 -10.85
C SER A 78 3.57 12.35 -11.46
N GLY A 79 4.60 12.91 -10.80
CA GLY A 79 5.35 14.03 -11.35
C GLY A 79 6.30 13.59 -12.46
N LEU A 80 7.28 12.76 -12.10
CA LEU A 80 8.39 12.42 -12.97
C LEU A 80 8.02 11.35 -14.00
N LEU A 81 7.52 10.19 -13.55
CA LEU A 81 7.24 9.07 -14.45
C LEU A 81 6.08 9.37 -15.41
N ALA A 82 4.95 9.88 -14.91
CA ALA A 82 3.83 10.21 -15.78
C ALA A 82 4.16 11.33 -16.76
N GLY A 83 4.90 12.36 -16.33
CA GLY A 83 5.39 13.43 -17.23
C GLY A 83 6.31 12.88 -18.32
N PHE A 84 7.31 12.06 -17.95
CA PHE A 84 8.23 11.46 -18.92
C PHE A 84 7.52 10.55 -19.93
N LEU A 85 6.57 9.71 -19.48
CA LEU A 85 5.79 8.86 -20.37
C LEU A 85 4.84 9.65 -21.27
N TYR A 86 4.25 10.73 -20.74
CA TYR A 86 3.39 11.62 -21.52
C TYR A 86 4.20 12.28 -22.64
N ASP A 87 5.36 12.84 -22.33
CA ASP A 87 6.24 13.46 -23.33
C ASP A 87 6.77 12.43 -24.35
N ALA A 88 7.05 11.20 -23.91
CA ALA A 88 7.49 10.11 -24.79
C ALA A 88 6.39 9.61 -25.74
N GLN A 89 5.12 9.67 -25.33
CA GLN A 89 3.97 9.23 -26.13
C GLN A 89 3.25 10.38 -26.84
N ALA A 90 3.59 11.63 -26.54
CA ALA A 90 3.11 12.82 -27.23
C ALA A 90 3.56 12.78 -28.70
N THR A 91 2.77 12.09 -29.52
CA THR A 91 2.99 11.98 -30.95
C THR A 91 2.55 13.31 -31.55
N ARG A 92 3.43 13.97 -32.31
CA ARG A 92 3.08 15.20 -33.05
C ARG A 92 1.99 14.85 -34.07
N THR A 93 0.73 15.05 -33.70
CA THR A 93 -0.38 14.92 -34.65
C THR A 93 -0.24 16.05 -35.67
N ALA A 94 -0.54 15.79 -36.94
CA ALA A 94 -0.40 16.75 -38.04
C ALA A 94 -1.18 18.08 -37.84
N GLY A 95 -2.09 18.14 -36.85
CA GLY A 95 -2.82 19.34 -36.42
C GLY A 95 -2.31 20.03 -35.14
N GLY A 96 -1.11 19.71 -34.65
CA GLY A 96 -0.49 20.40 -33.49
C GLY A 96 -0.98 19.98 -32.10
N GLY A 97 -1.80 18.92 -32.01
CA GLY A 97 -2.24 18.36 -30.73
C GLY A 97 -1.24 17.35 -30.15
N ASN A 98 -0.75 17.61 -28.94
CA ASN A 98 0.18 16.75 -28.18
C ASN A 98 -0.51 16.08 -26.97
N THR A 99 -1.79 15.71 -27.07
CA THR A 99 -2.57 15.20 -25.94
C THR A 99 -2.99 13.75 -26.13
N CYS A 100 -2.68 12.93 -25.11
CA CYS A 100 -3.05 11.53 -25.05
C CYS A 100 -3.70 11.27 -23.69
N ILE A 101 -5.00 10.95 -23.71
CA ILE A 101 -5.84 10.86 -22.51
C ILE A 101 -6.55 9.50 -22.53
N GLY A 102 -6.46 8.77 -21.42
CA GLY A 102 -7.17 7.50 -21.23
C GLY A 102 -6.29 6.36 -20.75
N ALA A 103 -6.91 5.23 -20.41
CA ALA A 103 -6.23 4.06 -19.85
C ALA A 103 -5.15 3.48 -20.76
N HIS A 104 -5.31 3.61 -22.08
CA HIS A 104 -4.31 3.17 -23.06
C HIS A 104 -3.02 3.98 -23.03
N CYS A 105 -3.10 5.29 -22.80
CA CYS A 105 -1.93 6.17 -22.72
C CYS A 105 -1.12 5.91 -21.45
N TYR A 106 -1.84 5.77 -20.33
CA TYR A 106 -1.25 5.52 -19.01
C TYR A 106 -0.99 4.05 -18.73
N ARG A 107 -1.19 3.15 -19.71
CA ARG A 107 -1.03 1.70 -19.52
C ARG A 107 0.35 1.34 -18.96
N LEU A 108 1.39 2.02 -19.43
CA LEU A 108 2.77 1.80 -19.01
C LEU A 108 2.99 2.27 -17.56
N VAL A 109 2.37 3.38 -17.14
CA VAL A 109 2.32 3.80 -15.72
C VAL A 109 1.63 2.74 -14.87
N PHE A 110 0.47 2.23 -15.29
CA PHE A 110 -0.25 1.19 -14.54
C PHE A 110 0.54 -0.11 -14.40
N VAL A 111 1.30 -0.51 -15.44
CA VAL A 111 2.19 -1.67 -15.37
C VAL A 111 3.31 -1.45 -14.36
N VAL A 112 3.97 -0.29 -14.38
CA VAL A 112 5.03 0.04 -13.40
C VAL A 112 4.46 0.04 -11.98
N MET A 113 3.28 0.63 -11.78
CA MET A 113 2.60 0.63 -10.48
C MET A 113 2.21 -0.78 -10.03
N ALA A 114 1.78 -1.65 -10.95
CA ALA A 114 1.49 -3.04 -10.66
C ALA A 114 2.76 -3.80 -10.20
N ILE A 115 3.89 -3.62 -10.88
CA ILE A 115 5.18 -4.21 -10.48
C ILE A 115 5.61 -3.69 -9.11
N ALA A 116 5.53 -2.38 -8.88
CA ALA A 116 5.84 -1.77 -7.58
C ALA A 116 4.95 -2.34 -6.47
N CYS A 117 3.68 -2.61 -6.75
CA CYS A 117 2.75 -3.24 -5.80
C CYS A 117 3.09 -4.71 -5.52
N ILE A 118 3.57 -5.46 -6.50
CA ILE A 118 4.04 -6.85 -6.31
C ILE A 118 5.28 -6.85 -5.40
N ILE A 119 6.24 -5.96 -5.66
CA ILE A 119 7.44 -5.81 -4.82
C ILE A 119 7.03 -5.40 -3.39
N GLY A 120 6.16 -4.40 -3.26
CA GLY A 120 5.62 -3.95 -1.98
C GLY A 120 4.92 -5.07 -1.22
N PHE A 121 4.10 -5.88 -1.90
CA PHE A 121 3.48 -7.05 -1.30
C PHE A 121 4.51 -8.08 -0.82
N GLY A 122 5.54 -8.36 -1.61
CA GLY A 122 6.63 -9.24 -1.21
C GLY A 122 7.33 -8.75 0.07
N LEU A 123 7.61 -7.44 0.15
CA LEU A 123 8.19 -6.81 1.34
C LEU A 123 7.24 -6.86 2.53
N ASP A 124 5.94 -6.61 2.34
CA ASP A 124 4.93 -6.69 3.41
C ASP A 124 4.75 -8.12 3.92
N VAL A 125 4.80 -9.13 3.04
CA VAL A 125 4.81 -10.55 3.43
C VAL A 125 6.07 -10.91 4.20
N LEU A 126 7.24 -10.46 3.72
CA LEU A 126 8.50 -10.68 4.41
C LEU A 126 8.49 -10.04 5.80
N LEU A 127 8.03 -8.80 5.89
CA LEU A 127 7.86 -8.09 7.16
C LEU A 127 6.89 -8.84 8.05
N ALA A 128 5.72 -9.26 7.55
CA ALA A 128 4.75 -10.05 8.32
C ALA A 128 5.34 -11.35 8.86
N ILE A 129 6.17 -12.06 8.08
CA ILE A 129 6.86 -13.28 8.53
C ILE A 129 7.88 -12.95 9.63
N ARG A 130 8.66 -11.87 9.49
CA ARG A 130 9.61 -11.43 10.53
C ARG A 130 8.88 -11.00 11.80
N THR A 131 7.78 -10.26 11.68
CA THR A 131 6.99 -9.77 12.81
C THR A 131 6.17 -10.87 13.45
N LYS A 132 5.87 -11.99 12.77
CA LYS A 132 5.21 -13.17 13.36
C LYS A 132 5.96 -13.71 14.58
N GLY A 133 7.29 -13.65 14.61
CA GLY A 133 8.07 -14.06 15.79
C GLY A 133 7.79 -13.17 17.00
N VAL A 134 7.70 -11.86 16.79
CA VAL A 134 7.39 -10.87 17.83
C VAL A 134 5.91 -10.96 18.25
N TYR A 135 5.00 -11.07 17.29
CA TYR A 135 3.56 -11.21 17.54
C TYR A 135 3.20 -12.54 18.21
N SER A 136 3.91 -13.63 17.92
CA SER A 136 3.76 -14.93 18.61
C SER A 136 4.15 -14.81 20.08
N LYS A 137 5.26 -14.12 20.39
CA LYS A 137 5.64 -13.83 21.78
C LYS A 137 4.58 -12.96 22.49
N ILE A 138 4.05 -11.93 21.83
CA ILE A 138 2.99 -11.08 22.40
C ILE A 138 1.69 -11.87 22.60
N TYR A 139 1.30 -12.76 21.67
CA TYR A 139 0.15 -13.63 21.82
C TYR A 139 0.33 -14.67 22.93
N ALA A 140 1.54 -15.24 23.08
CA ALA A 140 1.88 -16.13 24.18
C ALA A 140 1.81 -15.41 25.54
N THR A 141 2.33 -14.18 25.62
CA THR A 141 2.23 -13.34 26.82
C THR A 141 0.79 -12.93 27.13
N LYS A 142 -0.05 -12.63 26.13
CA LYS A 142 -1.48 -12.35 26.33
C LYS A 142 -2.28 -13.59 26.75
N LYS A 143 -1.96 -14.76 26.19
CA LYS A 143 -2.54 -16.06 26.60
C LYS A 143 -2.14 -16.40 28.04
N SER A 144 -0.89 -16.18 28.41
CA SER A 144 -0.39 -16.33 29.78
C SER A 144 -1.10 -15.37 30.74
N LYS A 145 -1.17 -14.06 30.45
CA LYS A 145 -1.92 -13.08 31.27
C LYS A 145 -3.41 -13.44 31.42
N LYS A 146 -4.06 -13.89 30.35
CA LYS A 146 -5.47 -14.34 30.40
C LYS A 146 -5.62 -15.59 31.28
N SER A 147 -4.65 -16.51 31.28
CA SER A 147 -4.61 -17.68 32.16
C SER A 147 -4.39 -17.29 33.63
N SER A 148 -3.53 -16.32 33.91
CA SER A 148 -3.28 -15.80 35.27
C SER A 148 -4.50 -15.07 35.84
N THR A 149 -5.23 -14.29 35.03
CA THR A 149 -6.46 -13.60 35.48
C THR A 149 -7.62 -14.56 35.74
N VAL A 150 -7.67 -15.70 35.04
CA VAL A 150 -8.67 -16.75 35.31
C VAL A 150 -8.30 -17.58 36.55
N SER A 151 -7.01 -17.83 36.80
CA SER A 151 -6.55 -18.56 37.99
C SER A 151 -6.68 -17.76 39.30
N ASN A 152 -6.67 -16.42 39.25
CA ASN A 152 -6.79 -15.56 40.43
C ASN A 152 -8.25 -15.21 40.78
N ARG A 153 -9.22 -15.91 40.18
CA ARG A 153 -10.67 -15.74 40.36
C ARG A 153 -11.35 -16.98 40.97
N HIS A 154 -10.56 -17.96 41.41
CA HIS A 154 -10.99 -19.14 42.16
C HIS A 154 -10.44 -19.06 43.58
#